data_AF-A0A1G2R8E8-F1
#
_entry.id   AF-A0A1G2R8E8-F1
#
_cell.length_a   1.000
_cell.length_b   1.000
_cell.length_c   1.000
_cell.angle_alpha   90.00
_cell.angle_beta   90.00
_cell.angle_gamma   90.00
#
_symmetry.space_group_name_H-M   'P 1'
#
loop_
_entity.id
_entity.type
_entity.pdbx_description
1 polymer ?
#
loop_
_entity_poly.entity_id
_entity_poly.type
_entity_poly.pdbx_seq_one_letter_code
_entity_poly.pdbx_strand_id
1 'polypeptide(L)'
;MQKSRNKKPYLSNVGILGYGEVGQAIAKFFAKPKVKDLKRKDDFTGIDVLHVCIPWSKSFVDIVKGEIRAFKPKLVIVHSTVIPGTTKKIGKLAVHSPVRGVHPNLHKGIRTFVKYIGADDKKVGLLAQKHLESVGMNAKILNPSSTTELGKILDTTYYGVCIAFHKEMMRLCDAFGVDFDSVMTDFNSSYNTGYTKLGMSHVVRPVLKPEKGPIGGHCVVQNAELLDTFFKSKAVDLVLAHKQKKNHG
;
A
#
# COMPACT_ATOMS: atom_id res chain seq x y z
N MET A 1 -11.50 -14.32 -24.33
CA MET A 1 -11.34 -12.89 -23.99
C MET A 1 -12.69 -12.30 -23.60
N GLN A 2 -13.02 -12.23 -22.30
CA GLN A 2 -14.22 -11.52 -21.84
C GLN A 2 -13.93 -10.01 -21.78
N LYS A 3 -14.56 -9.25 -22.67
CA LYS A 3 -14.62 -7.77 -22.58
C LYS A 3 -15.27 -7.42 -21.24
N SER A 4 -14.45 -6.93 -20.30
CA SER A 4 -14.90 -6.32 -19.06
C SER A 4 -15.81 -5.13 -19.41
N ARG A 5 -17.13 -5.31 -19.32
CA ARG A 5 -18.08 -4.18 -19.34
C ARG A 5 -17.68 -3.26 -18.18
N ASN A 6 -17.15 -2.07 -18.48
CA ASN A 6 -16.91 -1.03 -17.49
C ASN A 6 -18.26 -0.72 -16.82
N LYS A 7 -18.46 -1.26 -15.61
CA LYS A 7 -19.61 -0.92 -14.78
C LYS A 7 -19.49 0.56 -14.42
N LYS A 8 -20.61 1.30 -14.50
CA LYS A 8 -20.64 2.70 -14.06
C LYS A 8 -20.33 2.75 -12.56
N PRO A 9 -19.42 3.63 -12.09
CA PRO A 9 -19.13 3.76 -10.68
C PRO A 9 -20.37 4.25 -9.92
N TYR A 10 -20.49 3.86 -8.65
CA TYR A 10 -21.60 4.28 -7.79
C TYR A 10 -21.62 5.80 -7.59
N LEU A 11 -20.45 6.41 -7.40
CA LEU A 11 -20.25 7.86 -7.47
C LEU A 11 -19.62 8.20 -8.82
N SER A 12 -20.32 9.02 -9.61
CA SER A 12 -20.03 9.18 -11.04
C SER A 12 -18.92 10.16 -11.35
N ASN A 13 -18.77 11.21 -10.52
CA ASN A 13 -17.75 12.24 -10.74
C ASN A 13 -16.54 12.02 -9.83
N VAL A 14 -15.43 11.63 -10.43
CA VAL A 14 -14.23 11.16 -9.72
C VAL A 14 -13.08 12.16 -9.88
N GLY A 15 -12.50 12.62 -8.77
CA GLY A 15 -11.25 13.37 -8.72
C GLY A 15 -10.09 12.49 -8.24
N ILE A 16 -8.93 12.57 -8.89
CA ILE A 16 -7.68 11.90 -8.49
C ILE A 16 -6.63 12.96 -8.17
N LEU A 17 -6.27 13.08 -6.90
CA LEU A 17 -5.22 13.98 -6.42
C LEU A 17 -3.88 13.23 -6.35
N GLY A 18 -2.92 13.62 -7.19
CA GLY A 18 -1.65 12.94 -7.41
C GLY A 18 -1.74 11.90 -8.52
N TYR A 19 -0.88 12.00 -9.54
CA TYR A 19 -0.89 11.18 -10.75
C TYR A 19 0.45 10.46 -11.00
N GLY A 20 1.15 10.11 -9.92
CA GLY A 20 2.22 9.12 -9.94
C GLY A 20 1.71 7.69 -10.14
N GLU A 21 2.51 6.69 -9.79
CA GLU A 21 2.21 5.27 -10.03
C GLU A 21 0.85 4.82 -9.46
N VAL A 22 0.55 5.21 -8.22
CA VAL A 22 -0.72 4.89 -7.55
C VAL A 22 -1.89 5.60 -8.21
N GLY A 23 -1.76 6.90 -8.47
CA GLY A 23 -2.82 7.70 -9.08
C GLY A 23 -3.19 7.21 -10.47
N GLN A 24 -2.19 6.87 -11.29
CA GLN A 24 -2.40 6.27 -12.61
C GLN A 24 -3.08 4.91 -12.52
N ALA A 25 -2.69 4.06 -11.56
CA ALA A 25 -3.32 2.75 -11.37
C ALA A 25 -4.78 2.87 -10.92
N ILE A 26 -5.11 3.81 -10.02
CA ILE A 26 -6.47 4.07 -9.58
C ILE A 26 -7.32 4.67 -10.71
N ALA A 27 -6.78 5.61 -11.48
CA ALA A 27 -7.48 6.25 -12.58
C ALA A 27 -7.98 5.26 -13.65
N LYS A 28 -7.25 4.15 -13.87
CA LYS A 28 -7.63 3.09 -14.83
C LYS A 28 -8.97 2.40 -14.51
N PHE A 29 -9.47 2.50 -13.28
CA PHE A 29 -10.78 1.96 -12.88
C PHE A 29 -11.96 2.86 -13.29
N PHE A 30 -11.69 4.07 -13.80
CA PHE A 30 -12.71 5.06 -14.10
C PHE A 30 -12.59 5.53 -15.55
N ALA A 31 -13.72 5.77 -16.22
CA ALA A 31 -13.73 6.10 -17.64
C ALA A 31 -13.20 7.51 -17.95
N LYS A 32 -13.56 8.51 -17.12
CA LYS A 32 -13.18 9.92 -17.30
C LYS A 32 -12.90 10.61 -15.95
N PRO A 33 -11.91 10.14 -15.17
CA PRO A 33 -11.56 10.81 -13.93
C PRO A 33 -10.91 12.17 -14.22
N LYS A 34 -11.25 13.17 -13.40
CA LYS A 34 -10.53 14.43 -13.34
C LYS A 34 -9.26 14.23 -12.53
N VAL A 35 -8.13 14.77 -12.97
CA VAL A 35 -6.84 14.56 -12.34
C VAL A 35 -6.18 15.88 -11.99
N LYS A 36 -5.63 15.95 -10.78
CA LYS A 36 -4.82 17.07 -10.32
C LYS A 36 -3.49 16.56 -9.79
N ASP A 37 -2.40 17.09 -10.33
CA ASP A 37 -1.00 16.82 -9.97
C ASP A 37 -0.15 18.06 -10.28
N LEU A 38 1.16 18.02 -10.06
CA LEU A 38 2.06 19.16 -10.25
C LEU A 38 1.92 19.82 -11.64
N LYS A 39 1.80 18.99 -12.70
CA LYS A 39 1.73 19.45 -14.10
C LYS A 39 0.33 19.45 -14.71
N ARG A 40 -0.64 18.76 -14.10
CA ARG A 40 -2.02 18.63 -14.62
C ARG A 40 -2.97 19.16 -13.56
N LYS A 41 -3.82 20.13 -13.89
CA LYS A 41 -4.66 20.81 -12.91
C LYS A 41 -6.13 20.85 -13.35
N ASP A 42 -6.72 19.68 -13.59
CA ASP A 42 -8.14 19.62 -13.94
C ASP A 42 -8.98 20.24 -12.80
N ASP A 43 -10.05 20.92 -13.17
CA ASP A 43 -10.97 21.54 -12.22
C ASP A 43 -11.87 20.48 -11.55
N PHE A 44 -11.74 20.30 -10.25
CA PHE A 44 -12.51 19.35 -9.45
C PHE A 44 -13.94 19.83 -9.11
N THR A 45 -14.43 20.93 -9.68
CA THR A 45 -15.83 21.33 -9.52
C THR A 45 -16.78 20.17 -9.87
N GLY A 46 -17.69 19.86 -8.95
CA GLY A 46 -18.72 18.83 -9.10
C GLY A 46 -18.26 17.38 -8.87
N ILE A 47 -17.05 17.13 -8.35
CA ILE A 47 -16.66 15.76 -7.95
C ILE A 47 -17.51 15.26 -6.78
N ASP A 48 -17.89 13.99 -6.84
CA ASP A 48 -18.55 13.29 -5.73
C ASP A 48 -17.52 12.65 -4.79
N VAL A 49 -16.41 12.17 -5.35
CA VAL A 49 -15.36 11.43 -4.62
C VAL A 49 -13.98 11.94 -4.99
N LEU A 50 -13.14 12.10 -3.97
CA LEU A 50 -11.75 12.48 -4.10
C LEU A 50 -10.85 11.31 -3.69
N HIS A 51 -10.11 10.74 -4.63
CA HIS A 51 -9.07 9.75 -4.37
C HIS A 51 -7.73 10.45 -4.17
N VAL A 52 -7.10 10.25 -3.01
CA VAL A 52 -5.85 10.92 -2.62
C VAL A 52 -4.67 9.96 -2.76
N CYS A 53 -3.79 10.26 -3.72
CA CYS A 53 -2.65 9.46 -4.16
C CYS A 53 -1.31 10.23 -4.14
N ILE A 54 -1.26 11.40 -3.50
CA ILE A 54 -0.03 12.17 -3.32
C ILE A 54 0.88 11.54 -2.25
N PRO A 55 2.21 11.69 -2.32
CA PRO A 55 3.10 11.21 -1.26
C PRO A 55 2.78 11.83 0.11
N TRP A 56 2.95 11.06 1.19
CA TRP A 56 2.79 11.58 2.53
C TRP A 56 3.87 12.62 2.86
N SER A 57 3.47 13.67 3.56
CA SER A 57 4.33 14.76 4.02
C SER A 57 3.70 15.44 5.23
N LYS A 58 4.44 16.33 5.88
CA LYS A 58 3.93 17.11 7.02
C LYS A 58 2.72 17.98 6.66
N SER A 59 2.64 18.48 5.41
CA SER A 59 1.53 19.29 4.91
C SER A 59 0.39 18.46 4.28
N PHE A 60 0.49 17.13 4.27
CA PHE A 60 -0.47 16.24 3.60
C PHE A 60 -1.92 16.51 4.00
N VAL A 61 -2.19 16.63 5.31
CA VAL A 61 -3.54 16.88 5.83
C VAL A 61 -4.05 18.24 5.35
N ASP A 62 -3.22 19.27 5.33
CA ASP A 62 -3.62 20.63 4.94
C ASP A 62 -3.91 20.72 3.44
N ILE A 63 -3.10 20.06 2.61
CA ILE A 63 -3.33 19.94 1.17
C ILE A 63 -4.68 19.27 0.91
N VAL A 64 -4.93 18.12 1.52
CA VAL A 64 -6.19 17.38 1.32
C VAL A 64 -7.39 18.19 1.82
N LYS A 65 -7.29 18.82 2.99
CA LYS A 65 -8.34 19.71 3.51
C LYS A 65 -8.59 20.91 2.61
N GLY A 66 -7.55 21.45 1.97
CA GLY A 66 -7.68 22.51 0.97
C GLY A 66 -8.58 22.09 -0.19
N GLU A 67 -8.33 20.92 -0.76
CA GLU A 67 -9.16 20.35 -1.83
C GLU A 67 -10.59 20.06 -1.35
N ILE A 68 -10.76 19.56 -0.12
CA ILE A 68 -12.10 19.34 0.46
C ILE A 68 -12.87 20.66 0.59
N ARG A 69 -12.24 21.73 1.08
CA ARG A 69 -12.90 23.04 1.22
C ARG A 69 -13.30 23.64 -0.13
N ALA A 70 -12.41 23.52 -1.11
CA ALA A 70 -12.62 24.08 -2.45
C ALA A 70 -13.72 23.33 -3.22
N PHE A 71 -13.74 21.99 -3.16
CA PHE A 71 -14.57 21.17 -4.07
C PHE A 71 -15.68 20.39 -3.39
N LYS A 72 -15.71 20.36 -2.05
CA LYS A 72 -16.79 19.78 -1.23
C LYS A 72 -17.21 18.35 -1.65
N PRO A 73 -16.27 17.40 -1.81
CA PRO A 73 -16.61 16.03 -2.17
C PRO A 73 -17.45 15.37 -1.07
N LYS A 74 -18.27 14.37 -1.44
CA LYS A 74 -19.08 13.57 -0.51
C LYS A 74 -18.26 12.48 0.17
N LEU A 75 -17.15 12.06 -0.45
CA LEU A 75 -16.27 11.01 0.04
C LEU A 75 -14.81 11.32 -0.31
N VAL A 76 -13.90 11.05 0.63
CA VAL A 76 -12.45 11.09 0.40
C VAL A 76 -11.86 9.72 0.68
N ILE A 77 -11.09 9.18 -0.26
CA ILE A 77 -10.41 7.88 -0.11
C ILE A 77 -8.90 8.10 -0.19
N VAL A 78 -8.22 7.89 0.93
CA VAL A 78 -6.76 8.01 1.01
C VAL A 78 -6.13 6.68 0.60
N HIS A 79 -5.42 6.67 -0.53
CA HIS A 79 -4.70 5.49 -1.03
C HIS A 79 -3.21 5.46 -0.68
N SER A 80 -2.70 6.62 -0.30
CA SER A 80 -1.31 6.86 0.05
C SER A 80 -0.96 6.18 1.36
N THR A 81 0.26 5.67 1.51
CA THR A 81 0.74 5.21 2.81
C THR A 81 0.92 6.43 3.73
N VAL A 82 0.26 6.42 4.88
CA VAL A 82 0.28 7.53 5.85
C VAL A 82 0.48 7.01 7.27
N ILE A 83 0.99 7.86 8.17
CA ILE A 83 1.11 7.49 9.60
C ILE A 83 -0.28 7.32 10.26
N PRO A 84 -0.39 6.46 11.28
CA PRO A 84 -1.64 6.30 12.03
C PRO A 84 -2.21 7.62 12.56
N GLY A 85 -3.52 7.81 12.39
CA GLY A 85 -4.27 9.00 12.77
C GLY A 85 -4.32 10.09 11.68
N THR A 86 -3.69 9.90 10.53
CA THR A 86 -3.71 10.91 9.43
C THR A 86 -5.11 11.10 8.87
N THR A 87 -5.81 10.01 8.58
CA THR A 87 -7.16 10.03 7.98
C THR A 87 -8.17 10.66 8.94
N LYS A 88 -8.11 10.30 10.22
CA LYS A 88 -8.93 10.93 11.26
C LYS A 88 -8.74 12.45 11.31
N LYS A 89 -7.51 12.94 11.13
CA LYS A 89 -7.20 14.38 11.08
C LYS A 89 -7.77 15.07 9.85
N ILE A 90 -7.94 14.37 8.72
CA ILE A 90 -8.55 14.92 7.49
C ILE A 90 -10.03 15.24 7.74
N GLY A 91 -10.79 14.31 8.33
CA GLY A 91 -12.16 14.55 8.79
C GLY A 91 -13.12 13.39 8.54
N LYS A 92 -14.39 13.58 8.92
CA LYS A 92 -15.42 12.52 8.98
C LYS A 92 -15.78 11.90 7.62
N LEU A 93 -15.55 12.62 6.51
CA LEU A 93 -15.83 12.14 5.15
C LEU A 93 -14.67 11.30 4.56
N ALA A 94 -13.58 11.14 5.31
CA ALA A 94 -12.38 10.45 4.83
C ALA A 94 -12.32 9.01 5.33
N VAL A 95 -11.85 8.12 4.46
CA VAL A 95 -11.45 6.75 4.79
C VAL A 95 -10.03 6.50 4.29
N HIS A 96 -9.34 5.58 4.95
CA HIS A 96 -8.06 5.08 4.48
C HIS A 96 -8.29 3.77 3.75
N SER A 97 -7.69 3.63 2.57
CA SER A 97 -7.72 2.40 1.81
C SER A 97 -6.41 2.25 1.06
N PRO A 98 -5.37 1.64 1.66
CA PRO A 98 -4.03 1.60 1.09
C PRO A 98 -3.95 0.68 -0.14
N VAL A 99 -2.99 0.93 -1.02
CA VAL A 99 -2.74 0.06 -2.19
C VAL A 99 -1.83 -1.11 -1.81
N ARG A 100 -2.16 -2.30 -2.33
CA ARG A 100 -1.34 -3.51 -2.30
C ARG A 100 -1.12 -4.00 -3.73
N GLY A 101 0.07 -4.52 -4.00
CA GLY A 101 0.51 -4.89 -5.34
C GLY A 101 1.96 -4.49 -5.59
N VAL A 102 2.45 -4.84 -6.78
CA VAL A 102 3.84 -4.63 -7.20
C VAL A 102 3.85 -3.76 -8.45
N HIS A 103 4.67 -2.71 -8.46
CA HIS A 103 4.94 -1.89 -9.64
C HIS A 103 5.72 -2.71 -10.69
N PRO A 104 5.45 -2.56 -12.02
CA PRO A 104 4.56 -1.60 -12.68
C PRO A 104 3.08 -2.01 -12.75
N ASN A 105 2.74 -3.21 -12.31
CA ASN A 105 1.42 -3.81 -12.50
C ASN A 105 0.43 -3.52 -11.35
N LEU A 106 0.48 -2.31 -10.76
CA LEU A 106 -0.36 -1.94 -9.61
C LEU A 106 -1.86 -2.09 -9.87
N HIS A 107 -2.34 -1.81 -11.09
CA HIS A 107 -3.75 -2.00 -11.45
C HIS A 107 -4.20 -3.47 -11.28
N LYS A 108 -3.37 -4.43 -11.69
CA LYS A 108 -3.63 -5.87 -11.49
C LYS A 108 -3.65 -6.18 -9.99
N GLY A 109 -2.68 -5.69 -9.24
CA GLY A 109 -2.61 -5.86 -7.78
C GLY A 109 -3.86 -5.33 -7.06
N ILE A 110 -4.29 -4.10 -7.36
CA ILE A 110 -5.48 -3.47 -6.78
C ILE A 110 -6.75 -4.29 -7.09
N ARG A 111 -6.83 -4.91 -8.27
CA ARG A 111 -7.96 -5.76 -8.65
C ARG A 111 -7.94 -7.12 -7.95
N THR A 112 -6.75 -7.67 -7.70
CA THR A 112 -6.58 -9.02 -7.14
C THR A 112 -6.68 -9.05 -5.62
N PHE A 113 -6.05 -8.10 -4.93
CA PHE A 113 -6.02 -8.09 -3.47
C PHE A 113 -7.27 -7.46 -2.87
N VAL A 114 -7.63 -7.90 -1.66
CA VAL A 114 -8.67 -7.25 -0.86
C VAL A 114 -8.26 -5.80 -0.59
N LYS A 115 -9.17 -4.89 -0.95
CA LYS A 115 -9.10 -3.46 -0.72
C LYS A 115 -9.63 -3.16 0.68
N TYR A 116 -8.76 -3.22 1.68
CA TYR A 116 -9.15 -2.86 3.04
C TYR A 116 -9.54 -1.38 3.14
N ILE A 117 -10.56 -1.08 3.95
CA ILE A 117 -11.08 0.26 4.18
C ILE A 117 -11.14 0.51 5.68
N GLY A 118 -10.32 1.42 6.18
CA GLY A 118 -10.42 1.91 7.55
C GLY A 118 -11.21 3.19 7.59
N ALA A 119 -12.31 3.21 8.35
CA ALA A 119 -13.16 4.38 8.52
C ALA A 119 -13.40 4.66 10.00
N ASP A 120 -13.44 5.94 10.36
CA ASP A 120 -13.85 6.38 11.70
C ASP A 120 -15.38 6.60 11.79
N ASP A 121 -16.05 6.72 10.65
CA ASP A 121 -17.51 6.75 10.53
C ASP A 121 -18.01 5.55 9.73
N LYS A 122 -18.93 4.77 10.30
CA LYS A 122 -19.47 3.55 9.70
C LYS A 122 -20.20 3.81 8.37
N LYS A 123 -20.97 4.91 8.27
CA LYS A 123 -21.74 5.23 7.04
C LYS A 123 -20.79 5.58 5.91
N VAL A 124 -19.72 6.32 6.21
CA VAL A 124 -18.70 6.69 5.23
C VAL A 124 -17.89 5.47 4.79
N GLY A 125 -17.57 4.56 5.70
CA GLY A 125 -16.96 3.27 5.37
C GLY A 125 -17.80 2.45 4.38
N LEU A 126 -19.11 2.35 4.62
CA LEU A 126 -20.04 1.65 3.72
C LEU A 126 -20.16 2.33 2.35
N LEU A 127 -20.19 3.67 2.33
CA LEU A 127 -20.20 4.44 1.08
C LEU A 127 -18.93 4.17 0.25
N ALA A 128 -17.76 4.15 0.90
CA ALA A 128 -16.50 3.84 0.24
C ALA A 128 -16.43 2.40 -0.27
N GLN A 129 -16.92 1.43 0.51
CA GLN A 129 -17.00 0.03 0.11
C GLN A 129 -17.83 -0.11 -1.16
N LYS A 130 -19.06 0.42 -1.16
CA LYS A 130 -19.96 0.39 -2.32
C LYS A 130 -19.34 1.05 -3.56
N HIS A 131 -18.65 2.17 -3.38
CA HIS A 131 -17.96 2.86 -4.47
C HIS A 131 -16.84 1.99 -5.08
N LEU A 132 -15.95 1.44 -4.26
CA LEU A 132 -14.83 0.63 -4.74
C LEU A 132 -15.30 -0.71 -5.35
N GLU A 133 -16.31 -1.34 -4.78
CA GLU A 133 -16.92 -2.57 -5.32
C GLU A 133 -17.63 -2.34 -6.66
N SER A 134 -18.24 -1.16 -6.87
CA SER A 134 -18.92 -0.83 -8.12
C SER A 134 -18.00 -0.83 -9.34
N VAL A 135 -16.69 -0.60 -9.14
CA VAL A 135 -15.65 -0.66 -10.17
C VAL A 135 -14.86 -1.97 -10.17
N GLY A 136 -15.36 -2.98 -9.46
CA GLY A 136 -14.84 -4.35 -9.50
C GLY A 136 -13.65 -4.62 -8.58
N MET A 137 -13.46 -3.82 -7.53
CA MET A 137 -12.51 -4.14 -6.45
C MET A 137 -13.21 -5.00 -5.38
N ASN A 138 -12.50 -5.96 -4.80
CA ASN A 138 -13.00 -6.69 -3.63
C ASN A 138 -12.66 -5.89 -2.37
N ALA A 139 -13.64 -5.34 -1.65
CA ALA A 139 -13.39 -4.45 -0.51
C ALA A 139 -13.85 -5.05 0.82
N LYS A 140 -13.14 -4.69 1.90
CA LYS A 140 -13.48 -5.11 3.27
C LYS A 140 -13.21 -3.99 4.27
N ILE A 141 -14.19 -3.67 5.10
CA ILE A 141 -14.06 -2.64 6.13
C ILE A 141 -13.31 -3.20 7.36
N LEU A 142 -12.33 -2.43 7.86
CA LEU A 142 -11.53 -2.68 9.07
C LEU A 142 -11.38 -1.37 9.85
N ASN A 143 -12.31 -1.08 10.74
CA ASN A 143 -12.29 0.16 11.53
C ASN A 143 -11.37 0.04 12.77
N PRO A 144 -10.91 1.17 13.34
CA PRO A 144 -10.94 2.55 12.83
C PRO A 144 -9.99 2.78 11.63
N SER A 145 -9.91 4.01 11.12
CA SER A 145 -9.01 4.34 9.99
C SER A 145 -7.56 3.94 10.24
N SER A 146 -7.09 4.15 11.49
CA SER A 146 -5.75 3.80 11.94
C SER A 146 -5.40 2.31 11.82
N THR A 147 -6.39 1.41 11.81
CA THR A 147 -6.18 -0.03 11.61
C THR A 147 -5.53 -0.31 10.25
N THR A 148 -6.03 0.33 9.19
CA THR A 148 -5.49 0.12 7.85
C THR A 148 -4.23 0.96 7.57
N GLU A 149 -4.07 2.10 8.24
CA GLU A 149 -2.85 2.92 8.17
C GLU A 149 -1.67 2.15 8.76
N LEU A 150 -1.83 1.63 9.98
CA LEU A 150 -0.84 0.79 10.62
C LEU A 150 -0.64 -0.52 9.87
N GLY A 151 -1.73 -1.17 9.45
CA GLY A 151 -1.68 -2.41 8.70
C GLY A 151 -0.83 -2.32 7.43
N LYS A 152 -0.90 -1.21 6.68
CA LYS A 152 -0.07 -1.02 5.48
C LYS A 152 1.42 -0.91 5.81
N ILE A 153 1.76 -0.13 6.84
CA ILE A 153 3.14 0.06 7.27
C ILE A 153 3.72 -1.29 7.73
N LEU A 154 2.98 -2.03 8.56
CA LEU A 154 3.41 -3.32 9.08
C LEU A 154 3.49 -4.42 8.00
N ASP A 155 2.52 -4.50 7.07
CA ASP A 155 2.53 -5.47 5.95
C ASP A 155 3.84 -5.38 5.15
N THR A 156 4.27 -4.14 4.85
CA THR A 156 5.49 -3.91 4.08
C THR A 156 6.76 -4.05 4.92
N THR A 157 6.71 -3.67 6.20
CA THR A 157 7.85 -3.79 7.12
C THR A 157 8.15 -5.26 7.42
N TYR A 158 7.14 -6.09 7.65
CA TYR A 158 7.30 -7.53 7.83
C TYR A 158 8.04 -8.16 6.64
N TYR A 159 7.61 -7.83 5.42
CA TYR A 159 8.31 -8.28 4.22
C TYR A 159 9.76 -7.80 4.17
N GLY A 160 10.02 -6.54 4.57
CA GLY A 160 11.38 -6.01 4.70
C GLY A 160 12.25 -6.78 5.69
N VAL A 161 11.70 -7.17 6.84
CA VAL A 161 12.41 -7.99 7.84
C VAL A 161 12.78 -9.35 7.25
N CYS A 162 11.84 -9.99 6.55
CA CYS A 162 12.13 -11.25 5.87
C CYS A 162 13.25 -11.09 4.84
N ILE A 163 13.23 -10.04 4.01
CA ILE A 163 14.31 -9.76 3.06
C ILE A 163 15.64 -9.58 3.78
N ALA A 164 15.69 -8.72 4.80
CA ALA A 164 16.90 -8.42 5.55
C ALA A 164 17.50 -9.69 6.18
N PHE A 165 16.67 -10.51 6.82
CA PHE A 165 17.08 -11.80 7.37
C PHE A 165 17.71 -12.71 6.31
N HIS A 166 17.09 -12.85 5.13
CA HIS A 166 17.66 -13.67 4.05
C HIS A 166 19.02 -13.13 3.57
N LYS A 167 19.25 -11.82 3.59
CA LYS A 167 20.55 -11.23 3.25
C LYS A 167 21.62 -11.55 4.29
N GLU A 168 21.28 -11.56 5.59
CA GLU A 168 22.20 -11.99 6.63
C GLU A 168 22.53 -13.48 6.49
N MET A 169 21.53 -14.31 6.17
CA MET A 169 21.75 -15.75 5.96
C MET A 169 22.61 -16.04 4.73
N MET A 170 22.54 -15.21 3.68
CA MET A 170 23.46 -15.30 2.53
C MET A 170 24.91 -15.10 2.96
N ARG A 171 25.18 -14.08 3.79
CA ARG A 171 26.53 -13.86 4.31
C ARG A 171 27.03 -15.03 5.16
N LEU A 172 26.13 -15.66 5.91
CA LEU A 172 26.47 -16.84 6.71
C LEU A 172 26.79 -18.03 5.80
N CYS A 173 25.98 -18.28 4.76
CA CYS A 173 26.24 -19.34 3.79
C CYS A 173 27.59 -19.13 3.09
N ASP A 174 27.91 -17.91 2.67
CA ASP A 174 29.19 -17.55 2.08
C ASP A 174 30.37 -17.85 3.03
N ALA A 175 30.22 -17.53 4.33
CA ALA A 175 31.26 -17.77 5.34
C ALA A 175 31.53 -19.25 5.59
N PHE A 176 30.51 -20.11 5.43
CA PHE A 176 30.63 -21.56 5.57
C PHE A 176 30.91 -22.28 4.24
N GLY A 177 30.92 -21.57 3.11
CA GLY A 177 31.12 -22.15 1.78
C GLY A 177 29.98 -23.07 1.34
N VAL A 178 28.75 -22.84 1.83
CA VAL A 178 27.56 -23.66 1.51
C VAL A 178 26.61 -22.91 0.58
N ASP A 179 25.85 -23.65 -0.22
CA ASP A 179 24.90 -23.08 -1.17
C ASP A 179 23.63 -22.54 -0.47
N PHE A 180 23.30 -21.28 -0.75
CA PHE A 180 22.14 -20.60 -0.16
C PHE A 180 20.82 -21.24 -0.59
N ASP A 181 20.70 -21.63 -1.86
CA ASP A 181 19.44 -22.23 -2.35
C ASP A 181 19.18 -23.56 -1.62
N SER A 182 20.21 -24.37 -1.44
CA SER A 182 20.15 -25.59 -0.63
C SER A 182 19.75 -25.32 0.83
N VAL A 183 20.34 -24.31 1.49
CA VAL A 183 20.12 -24.05 2.93
C VAL A 183 18.81 -23.32 3.22
N MET A 184 18.42 -22.34 2.39
CA MET A 184 17.30 -21.44 2.65
C MET A 184 16.12 -21.65 1.70
N THR A 185 16.38 -21.86 0.40
CA THR A 185 15.30 -22.03 -0.58
C THR A 185 14.64 -23.39 -0.43
N ASP A 186 15.43 -24.48 -0.40
CA ASP A 186 14.92 -25.84 -0.42
C ASP A 186 14.33 -26.26 0.94
N PHE A 187 14.99 -25.91 2.05
CA PHE A 187 14.47 -26.17 3.39
C PHE A 187 13.13 -25.46 3.62
N ASN A 188 12.98 -24.18 3.24
CA ASN A 188 11.70 -23.49 3.42
C ASN A 188 10.63 -23.97 2.43
N SER A 189 10.99 -24.31 1.19
CA SER A 189 10.04 -24.81 0.19
C SER A 189 9.47 -26.18 0.55
N SER A 190 10.33 -27.10 0.99
CA SER A 190 9.91 -28.43 1.46
C SER A 190 9.12 -28.36 2.77
N TYR A 191 9.54 -27.52 3.72
CA TYR A 191 8.80 -27.21 4.94
C TYR A 191 7.38 -26.71 4.62
N ASN A 192 7.25 -25.69 3.76
CA ASN A 192 5.97 -25.11 3.40
C ASN A 192 5.04 -26.12 2.74
N THR A 193 5.59 -26.97 1.86
CA THR A 193 4.85 -28.05 1.22
C THR A 193 4.36 -29.07 2.24
N GLY A 194 5.21 -29.49 3.18
CA GLY A 194 4.85 -30.39 4.28
C GLY A 194 3.72 -29.83 5.14
N TYR A 195 3.88 -28.62 5.69
CA TYR A 195 2.85 -28.01 6.53
C TYR A 195 1.55 -27.71 5.80
N THR A 196 1.60 -27.38 4.50
CA THR A 196 0.39 -27.24 3.69
C THR A 196 -0.37 -28.56 3.57
N LYS A 197 0.33 -29.69 3.33
CA LYS A 197 -0.29 -31.03 3.28
C LYS A 197 -0.90 -31.46 4.62
N LEU A 198 -0.31 -31.01 5.73
CA LEU A 198 -0.83 -31.24 7.08
C LEU A 198 -1.99 -30.30 7.45
N GLY A 199 -2.48 -29.46 6.53
CA GLY A 199 -3.55 -28.50 6.81
C GLY A 199 -3.10 -27.31 7.68
N MET A 200 -1.79 -27.12 7.86
CA MET A 200 -1.18 -26.11 8.73
C MET A 200 -0.59 -24.94 7.91
N SER A 201 -1.37 -24.36 7.01
CA SER A 201 -0.91 -23.26 6.14
C SER A 201 -0.53 -21.97 6.89
N HIS A 202 -0.92 -21.82 8.16
CA HIS A 202 -0.63 -20.64 8.97
C HIS A 202 0.84 -20.51 9.40
N VAL A 203 1.65 -21.56 9.29
CA VAL A 203 3.09 -21.51 9.60
C VAL A 203 3.99 -21.44 8.37
N VAL A 204 3.40 -21.31 7.17
CA VAL A 204 4.20 -21.19 5.94
C VAL A 204 5.04 -19.91 5.97
N ARG A 205 6.26 -20.02 5.48
CA ARG A 205 7.29 -18.99 5.55
C ARG A 205 7.51 -18.38 4.17
N PRO A 206 7.89 -17.10 4.07
CA PRO A 206 8.35 -16.56 2.80
C PRO A 206 9.57 -17.33 2.28
N VAL A 207 9.56 -17.70 1.00
CA VAL A 207 10.72 -18.24 0.28
C VAL A 207 11.26 -17.12 -0.59
N LEU A 208 12.38 -16.52 -0.18
CA LEU A 208 12.94 -15.33 -0.81
C LEU A 208 14.37 -15.58 -1.28
N LYS A 209 14.71 -15.07 -2.46
CA LYS A 209 16.11 -14.99 -2.91
C LYS A 209 16.70 -13.63 -2.49
N PRO A 210 17.84 -13.61 -1.80
CA PRO A 210 18.50 -12.35 -1.46
C PRO A 210 19.11 -11.75 -2.73
N GLU A 211 18.74 -10.50 -3.02
CA GLU A 211 19.44 -9.72 -4.03
C GLU A 211 20.73 -9.13 -3.44
N LYS A 212 21.78 -9.04 -4.25
CA LYS A 212 23.00 -8.29 -3.89
C LYS A 212 22.68 -6.78 -3.86
N GLY A 213 23.28 -6.05 -2.91
CA GLY A 213 23.07 -4.60 -2.77
C GLY A 213 22.02 -4.23 -1.72
N PRO A 214 21.48 -2.99 -1.72
CA PRO A 214 20.46 -2.56 -0.77
C PRO A 214 19.10 -3.22 -1.04
N ILE A 215 18.16 -3.10 -0.10
CA ILE A 215 16.75 -3.45 -0.34
C ILE A 215 16.20 -2.52 -1.43
N GLY A 216 15.82 -3.11 -2.57
CA GLY A 216 15.28 -2.40 -3.72
C GLY A 216 13.82 -1.97 -3.55
N GLY A 217 13.36 -1.17 -4.52
CA GLY A 217 12.01 -0.61 -4.56
C GLY A 217 11.79 0.52 -3.55
N HIS A 218 10.72 1.29 -3.76
CA HIS A 218 10.48 2.49 -2.95
C HIS A 218 9.71 2.18 -1.65
N CYS A 219 8.84 1.16 -1.63
CA CYS A 219 7.90 0.99 -0.51
C CYS A 219 8.50 0.39 0.77
N VAL A 220 9.43 -0.58 0.67
CA VAL A 220 9.86 -1.37 1.84
C VAL A 220 10.63 -0.50 2.83
N VAL A 221 11.71 0.13 2.37
CA VAL A 221 12.56 0.98 3.21
C VAL A 221 11.80 2.23 3.66
N GLN A 222 11.06 2.91 2.77
CA GLN A 222 10.32 4.13 3.14
C GLN A 222 9.27 3.86 4.22
N ASN A 223 8.57 2.73 4.17
CA ASN A 223 7.59 2.38 5.20
C ASN A 223 8.27 2.01 6.52
N ALA A 224 9.43 1.37 6.49
CA ALA A 224 10.24 1.12 7.68
C ALA A 224 10.76 2.44 8.31
N GLU A 225 11.23 3.39 7.49
CA GLU A 225 11.62 4.74 7.95
C GLU A 225 10.42 5.47 8.57
N LEU A 226 9.23 5.33 7.97
CA LEU A 226 8.01 5.92 8.49
C LEU A 226 7.64 5.33 9.86
N LEU A 227 7.72 4.00 10.01
CA LEU A 227 7.49 3.31 11.28
C LEU A 227 8.48 3.77 12.36
N ASP A 228 9.76 3.91 12.01
CA ASP A 228 10.83 4.32 12.91
C ASP A 228 10.60 5.74 13.49
N THR A 229 9.78 6.58 12.84
CA THR A 229 9.46 7.92 13.37
C THR A 229 8.59 7.89 14.63
N PHE A 230 7.86 6.81 14.88
CA PHE A 230 6.94 6.70 16.02
C PHE A 230 7.03 5.38 16.79
N PHE A 231 7.83 4.41 16.33
CA PHE A 231 8.04 3.14 17.02
C PHE A 231 9.45 2.60 16.76
N LYS A 232 10.25 2.45 17.83
CA LYS A 232 11.62 1.91 17.76
C LYS A 232 11.62 0.39 17.92
N SER A 233 12.36 -0.31 17.07
CA SER A 233 12.44 -1.77 17.09
C SER A 233 13.69 -2.29 16.39
N LYS A 234 14.36 -3.27 17.01
CA LYS A 234 15.51 -3.96 16.40
C LYS A 234 15.18 -4.59 15.05
N ALA A 235 13.94 -5.05 14.85
CA ALA A 235 13.50 -5.59 13.57
C ALA A 235 13.47 -4.50 12.49
N VAL A 236 13.04 -3.29 12.85
CA VAL A 236 13.04 -2.14 11.93
C VAL A 236 14.48 -1.69 11.66
N ASP A 237 15.32 -1.64 12.70
CA ASP A 237 16.74 -1.30 12.57
C ASP A 237 17.45 -2.24 11.58
N LEU A 238 17.14 -3.54 11.64
CA LEU A 238 17.67 -4.53 10.70
C LEU A 238 17.27 -4.22 9.25
N VAL A 239 16.00 -3.86 8.99
CA VAL A 239 15.57 -3.44 7.64
C VAL A 239 16.33 -2.21 7.19
N LEU A 240 16.46 -1.21 8.06
CA LEU A 240 17.11 0.06 7.75
C LEU A 240 18.63 -0.08 7.55
N ALA A 241 19.27 -1.06 8.17
CA ALA A 241 20.69 -1.37 7.94
C ALA A 241 21.00 -1.77 6.48
N HIS A 242 19.99 -2.28 5.76
CA HIS A 242 20.11 -2.65 4.34
C HIS A 242 19.56 -1.60 3.37
N LYS A 243 19.29 -0.37 3.82
CA LYS A 243 18.88 0.71 2.91
C LYS A 243 20.03 1.18 2.02
N GLN A 244 19.69 1.77 0.87
CA GLN A 244 20.68 2.41 0.02
C GLN A 244 21.32 3.58 0.77
N LYS A 245 22.66 3.55 0.93
CA LYS A 245 23.39 4.70 1.46
C LYS A 245 23.28 5.83 0.44
N LYS A 246 22.86 7.02 0.87
CA LYS A 246 22.93 8.22 0.04
C LYS A 246 24.41 8.50 -0.23
N ASN A 247 24.85 8.31 -1.46
CA ASN A 247 26.11 8.89 -1.90
C ASN A 247 25.93 10.40 -1.78
N HIS A 248 26.66 11.02 -0.85
CA HIS A 248 26.83 12.46 -0.84
C HIS A 248 27.88 12.73 -1.93
N GLY A 249 27.37 12.95 -3.15
CA GLY A 249 28.13 13.47 -4.28
C GLY A 249 27.65 14.89 -4.56
#